data_AF-A0A7C5ZY12-F1
#
_entry.id   AF-A0A7C5ZY12-F1
#
_cell.length_a   1.000
_cell.length_b   1.000
_cell.length_c   1.000
_cell.angle_alpha   90.00
_cell.angle_beta   90.00
_cell.angle_gamma   90.00
#
_symmetry.space_group_name_H-M   'P 1'
#
loop_
_entity.id
_entity.type
_entity.pdbx_description
1 polymer ?
#
loop_
_entity_poly.entity_id
_entity_poly.type
_entity_poly.pdbx_seq_one_letter_code
_entity_poly.pdbx_strand_id
1 'polypeptide(L)' 'MSKLPIVSGLEVVKALSKIGYEADHQTGSYIILRHKEYPHRRITTSGSCIL' A
#
# COMPACT_ATOMS: atom_id res chain seq x y z
N MET A 1 -16.84 -20.62 8.15
CA MET A 1 -15.96 -19.76 7.33
C MET A 1 -15.89 -18.40 8.01
N SER A 2 -14.77 -18.05 8.63
CA SER A 2 -14.56 -16.73 9.22
C SER A 2 -14.49 -15.69 8.09
N LYS A 3 -15.21 -14.57 8.26
CA LYS A 3 -15.23 -13.48 7.27
C LYS A 3 -13.83 -12.86 7.22
N LEU A 4 -13.27 -12.72 6.02
CA LEU A 4 -12.01 -12.00 5.86
C LEU A 4 -12.19 -10.54 6.30
N PRO A 5 -11.20 -9.95 6.98
CA PRO A 5 -11.28 -8.55 7.37
C PRO A 5 -11.32 -7.69 6.11
N ILE A 6 -12.29 -6.77 6.06
CA ILE A 6 -12.34 -5.73 5.04
C ILE A 6 -11.36 -4.66 5.49
N VAL A 7 -10.29 -4.48 4.73
CA VAL A 7 -9.25 -3.47 4.99
C VAL A 7 -9.27 -2.42 3.88
N SER A 8 -9.12 -1.16 4.27
CA SER A 8 -8.98 -0.05 3.33
C SER A 8 -7.57 0.02 2.74
N GLY A 9 -7.42 0.63 1.56
CA GLY A 9 -6.10 0.83 0.94
C GLY A 9 -5.14 1.61 1.85
N LEU A 10 -5.65 2.55 2.64
CA LEU A 10 -4.84 3.34 3.57
C LEU A 10 -4.33 2.50 4.74
N GLU A 11 -5.12 1.55 5.23
CA GLU A 11 -4.67 0.58 6.25
C GLU A 11 -3.60 -0.35 5.70
N VAL A 12 -3.74 -0.78 4.44
CA VAL A 12 -2.72 -1.58 3.75
C VAL A 12 -1.42 -0.80 3.61
N VAL A 13 -1.47 0.47 3.18
CA VAL A 13 -0.28 1.35 3.09
C VAL A 13 0.40 1.49 4.46
N LYS A 14 -0.36 1.78 5.52
CA LYS A 14 0.18 1.89 6.88
C LYS A 14 0.80 0.59 7.38
N ALA A 15 0.20 -0.55 7.07
CA ALA A 15 0.74 -1.85 7.45
C ALA A 15 2.03 -2.16 6.69
N LEU A 16 2.06 -1.95 5.38
CA LEU A 16 3.23 -2.17 4.54
C LEU A 16 4.37 -1.21 4.88
N SER A 17 4.06 0.02 5.30
CA SER A 17 5.07 0.98 5.76
C SER A 17 5.87 0.50 6.96
N LYS A 18 5.24 -0.24 7.89
CA LYS A 18 5.95 -0.87 9.02
C LYS A 18 6.94 -1.95 8.60
N ILE A 19 6.76 -2.53 7.41
CA ILE A 19 7.59 -3.60 6.87
C ILE A 19 8.73 -3.02 6.00
N GLY A 20 8.76 -1.70 5.76
CA GLY A 20 9.80 -1.05 4.95
C GLY A 20 9.37 -0.73 3.51
N TYR A 21 8.07 -0.73 3.23
CA TYR A 21 7.53 -0.16 2.00
C TYR A 21 7.31 1.35 2.15
N GLU A 22 7.77 2.11 1.18
CA GLU A 22 7.62 3.56 1.12
C GLU A 22 6.69 3.92 -0.04
N ALA A 23 5.82 4.92 0.14
CA ALA A 23 4.99 5.42 -0.94
C ALA A 23 5.87 6.15 -1.96
N ASP A 24 5.81 5.69 -3.21
CA ASP A 24 6.60 6.21 -4.32
C ASP A 24 5.81 7.31 -5.05
N HIS A 25 4.69 6.94 -5.68
CA HIS A 25 3.76 7.92 -6.25
C HIS A 25 2.30 7.44 -6.18
N GLN A 26 1.37 8.39 -6.25
CA GLN A 26 -0.06 8.14 -6.42
C GLN A 26 -0.47 8.50 -7.85
N THR A 27 -1.35 7.73 -8.46
CA THR A 27 -2.03 8.09 -9.71
C THR A 27 -3.50 7.73 -9.60
N GLY A 28 -4.35 8.76 -9.59
CA GLY A 28 -5.77 8.62 -9.32
C GLY A 28 -6.00 7.96 -7.95
N SER A 29 -6.75 6.85 -7.94
CA SER A 29 -7.08 6.07 -6.75
C SER A 29 -6.08 4.95 -6.42
N TYR A 30 -4.92 4.93 -7.09
CA TYR A 30 -3.88 3.92 -6.86
C TYR A 30 -2.64 4.54 -6.25
N ILE A 31 -2.08 3.86 -5.24
CA ILE A 31 -0.84 4.21 -4.57
C ILE A 31 0.18 3.13 -4.89
N ILE A 32 1.33 3.55 -5.39
CA ILE A 32 2.47 2.68 -5.65
C ILE A 32 3.43 2.77 -4.47
N LEU A 33 3.78 1.61 -3.94
CA LEU A 33 4.69 1.42 -2.82
C LEU A 33 5.96 0.72 -3.32
N ARG A 34 7.12 1.14 -2.83
CA ARG A 34 8.42 0.56 -3.13
C ARG A 34 9.10 0.09 -1.85
N HIS A 35 9.60 -1.13 -1.83
CA HIS A 35 10.38 -1.65 -0.72
C HIS A 35 11.77 -1.02 -0.69
N LYS A 36 12.22 -0.62 0.51
CA LYS A 36 13.54 -0.01 0.70
C LYS A 36 14.67 -0.99 0.42
N GLU A 37 14.53 -2.24 0.87
CA GLU A 37 15.58 -3.25 0.70
C GLU A 37 15.56 -3.90 -0.70
N TYR A 38 16.73 -4.30 -1.17
CA TYR A 38 16.89 -5.10 -2.39
C TYR A 38 16.04 -6.38 -2.27
N PRO A 39 15.21 -6.75 -3.28
CA PRO A 39 15.26 -6.34 -4.69
C PRO A 39 14.30 -5.18 -5.05
N HIS A 40 14.01 -4.26 -4.13
CA HIS A 40 13.15 -3.08 -4.38
C HIS A 40 11.77 -3.43 -4.93
N ARG A 41 11.10 -4.40 -4.30
CA ARG A 41 9.78 -4.86 -4.71
C ARG A 41 8.79 -3.70 -4.78
N ARG A 42 7.99 -3.66 -5.83
CA ARG A 42 6.98 -2.63 -6.06
C ARG A 42 5.60 -3.25 -5.95
N ILE A 43 4.71 -2.59 -5.20
CA ILE A 43 3.34 -3.02 -4.97
C ILE A 43 2.41 -1.87 -5.32
N THR A 44 1.38 -2.16 -6.09
CA THR A 44 0.30 -1.21 -6.37
C THR A 44 -0.89 -1.56 -5.49
N THR A 45 -1.41 -0.59 -4.77
CA THR A 45 -2.60 -0.74 -3.92
C THR A 45 -3.67 0.26 -4.35
N SER A 46 -4.93 -0.16 -4.32
CA SER A 46 -6.05 0.75 -4.52
C SER A 46 -6.35 1.48 -3.21
N GLY A 47 -6.05 2.77 -3.15
CA GLY A 47 -6.34 3.66 -2.05
C GLY A 47 -6.83 4.98 -2.62
N SER A 48 -8.14 5.24 -2.49
CA SER A 48 -8.69 6.55 -2.81
C SER A 48 -8.24 7.53 -1.72
N CYS A 49 -7.01 8.06 -1.84
CA CYS A 49 -6.62 9.24 -1.10
C CYS A 49 -7.28 10.42 -1.82
N ILE A 50 -8.48 10.79 -1.36
CA ILE A 50 -9.08 12.08 -1.68
C ILE A 50 -8.26 13.08 -0.83
N LEU A 51 -7.21 13.65 -1.42
CA LEU A 51 -6.58 14.87 -0.91
C LEU A 51 -7.50 16.05 -1.17
#